data_AF-A0A850YNB7-F1
#
_entry.id   AF-A0A850YNB7-F1
#
_cell.length_a   1.000
_cell.length_b   1.000
_cell.length_c   1.000
_cell.angle_alpha   90.00
_cell.angle_beta   90.00
_cell.angle_gamma   90.00
#
_symmetry.space_group_name_H-M   'P 1'
#
loop_
_entity.id
_entity.type
_entity.pdbx_description
1 polymer ?
#
loop_
_entity_poly.entity_id
_entity_poly.type
_entity_poly.pdbx_seq_one_letter_code
_entity_poly.pdbx_strand_id
1 'polypeptide(L)'
;QLYRRLSEVLGLNDETMVLSVFIGKIITNLKYWGRCEPITSKTLQLLNDLSIGYPSGKSSQILGKREDEHFSFLGINNQSNLTDMRCRTTFYTALGRLLMVDLG
;
A
#
# COMPACT_ATOMS: atom_id res chain seq x y z
N GLN A 1 9.26 -23.35 5.62
CA GLN A 1 8.47 -24.04 4.58
C GLN A 1 7.80 -23.08 3.60
N LEU A 2 7.14 -22.01 4.05
CA LEU A 2 6.51 -20.99 3.18
C LEU A 2 7.48 -20.35 2.17
N TYR A 3 8.57 -19.75 2.63
CA TYR A 3 9.57 -19.10 1.76
C TYR A 3 10.24 -20.06 0.77
N ARG A 4 10.36 -21.35 1.11
CA ARG A 4 10.90 -22.35 0.19
C ARG A 4 9.98 -22.53 -1.03
N ARG A 5 8.66 -22.60 -0.83
CA ARG A 5 7.69 -22.68 -1.93
C ARG A 5 7.61 -21.37 -2.72
N LEU A 6 7.66 -20.23 -2.03
CA LEU A 6 7.66 -18.92 -2.67
C LEU A 6 8.94 -18.71 -3.53
N SER A 7 10.09 -19.18 -3.07
CA SER A 7 11.33 -19.19 -3.82
C SER A 7 11.23 -20.11 -5.05
N GLU A 8 10.78 -21.36 -4.86
CA GLU A 8 10.66 -22.35 -5.94
C GLU A 8 9.70 -21.91 -7.06
N VAL A 9 8.57 -21.26 -6.71
CA VAL A 9 7.50 -20.92 -7.68
C VAL A 9 7.59 -19.49 -8.18
N LEU A 10 7.96 -18.54 -7.33
CA LEU A 10 7.90 -17.10 -7.60
C LEU A 10 9.27 -16.41 -7.50
N GLY A 11 10.34 -17.13 -7.11
CA GLY A 11 11.66 -16.55 -6.91
C GLY A 11 11.77 -15.61 -5.69
N LEU A 12 10.81 -15.65 -4.77
CA LEU A 12 10.78 -14.78 -3.59
C LEU A 12 11.52 -15.46 -2.42
N ASN A 13 12.71 -14.96 -2.12
CA ASN A 13 13.65 -15.62 -1.21
C ASN A 13 13.59 -15.10 0.22
N ASP A 14 13.04 -13.89 0.41
CA ASP A 14 12.94 -13.26 1.71
C ASP A 14 11.68 -12.39 1.83
N GLU A 15 11.43 -11.96 3.05
CA GLU A 15 10.29 -11.14 3.44
C GLU A 15 10.23 -9.78 2.73
N THR A 16 11.38 -9.18 2.41
CA THR A 16 11.46 -7.88 1.73
C THR A 16 11.02 -8.00 0.27
N MET A 17 11.36 -9.10 -0.40
CA MET A 17 10.88 -9.40 -1.75
C MET A 17 9.37 -9.61 -1.77
N VAL A 18 8.84 -10.35 -0.79
CA VAL A 18 7.40 -10.56 -0.63
C VAL A 18 6.67 -9.23 -0.38
N LEU A 19 7.21 -8.39 0.52
CA LEU A 19 6.69 -7.04 0.78
C LEU A 19 6.71 -6.18 -0.49
N SER A 20 7.77 -6.25 -1.30
CA SER A 20 7.87 -5.51 -2.56
C SER A 20 6.78 -5.90 -3.57
N VAL A 21 6.42 -7.19 -3.62
CA VAL A 21 5.30 -7.68 -4.44
C VAL A 21 3.97 -7.14 -3.93
N PHE A 22 3.74 -7.16 -2.61
CA PHE A 22 2.53 -6.60 -2.02
C PHE A 22 2.38 -5.09 -2.29
N ILE A 23 3.45 -4.32 -2.07
CA ILE A 23 3.44 -2.87 -2.34
C ILE A 23 3.22 -2.60 -3.84
N GLY A 24 3.88 -3.35 -4.73
CA GLY A 24 3.65 -3.24 -6.17
C GLY A 24 2.19 -3.51 -6.57
N LYS A 25 1.56 -4.52 -5.95
CA LYS A 25 0.15 -4.83 -6.16
C LYS A 25 -0.77 -3.74 -5.62
N ILE A 26 -0.48 -3.20 -4.42
CA ILE A 26 -1.23 -2.10 -3.82
C ILE A 26 -1.22 -0.89 -4.76
N ILE A 27 -0.04 -0.47 -5.21
CA ILE A 27 0.12 0.70 -6.08
C ILE A 27 -0.61 0.48 -7.41
N THR A 28 -0.43 -0.68 -8.04
CA THR A 28 -1.14 -1.03 -9.29
C THR A 28 -2.66 -0.97 -9.10
N ASN A 29 -3.17 -1.51 -7.98
CA ASN A 29 -4.59 -1.48 -7.66
C ASN A 29 -5.09 -0.04 -7.48
N LEU A 30 -4.38 0.78 -6.69
CA LEU A 30 -4.76 2.18 -6.44
C LEU A 30 -4.69 3.05 -7.70
N LYS A 31 -3.73 2.78 -8.60
CA LYS A 31 -3.54 3.52 -9.86
C LYS A 31 -4.63 3.22 -10.88
N TYR A 32 -4.86 1.94 -11.18
CA TYR A 32 -5.74 1.54 -12.28
C TYR A 32 -7.18 1.28 -11.83
N TRP A 33 -7.38 0.92 -10.56
CA TRP A 33 -8.68 0.54 -10.01
C TRP A 33 -9.19 1.51 -8.95
N GLY A 34 -8.62 2.71 -8.84
CA GLY A 34 -8.99 3.69 -7.81
C GLY A 34 -10.44 4.16 -7.84
N ARG A 35 -11.23 3.82 -8.87
CA ARG A 35 -12.69 4.06 -8.95
C ARG A 35 -13.55 2.83 -8.60
N CYS A 36 -12.95 1.66 -8.44
CA CYS A 36 -13.64 0.42 -8.08
C CYS A 36 -13.62 0.26 -6.55
N GLU A 37 -14.68 0.71 -5.88
CA GLU A 37 -14.78 0.74 -4.42
C GLU A 37 -14.40 -0.61 -3.75
N PRO A 38 -14.86 -1.78 -4.23
CA PRO A 38 -14.50 -3.06 -3.59
C PRO A 38 -13.00 -3.37 -3.67
N ILE A 39 -12.34 -2.99 -4.77
CA ILE A 39 -10.89 -3.21 -4.96
C ILE A 39 -10.11 -2.22 -4.11
N THR A 40 -10.48 -0.93 -4.16
CA THR A 40 -9.83 0.13 -3.38
C THR A 40 -9.93 -0.15 -1.88
N SER A 41 -11.12 -0.50 -1.38
CA SER A 41 -11.37 -0.80 0.03
C SER A 41 -10.51 -1.96 0.54
N LYS A 42 -10.50 -3.10 -0.17
CA LYS A 42 -9.65 -4.25 0.18
C LYS A 42 -8.16 -3.93 0.08
N THR A 43 -7.77 -3.12 -0.90
CA THR A 43 -6.36 -2.71 -1.10
C THR A 43 -5.87 -1.83 0.04
N LEU A 44 -6.71 -0.88 0.50
CA LEU A 44 -6.39 0.00 1.62
C LEU A 44 -6.42 -0.73 2.96
N GLN A 45 -7.31 -1.72 3.12
CA GLN A 45 -7.27 -2.61 4.28
C GLN A 45 -5.95 -3.39 4.34
N LEU A 46 -5.52 -3.98 3.22
CA LEU A 46 -4.22 -4.67 3.14
C LEU A 46 -3.06 -3.72 3.48
N LEU A 47 -3.07 -2.49 2.96
CA LEU A 47 -2.07 -1.47 3.28
C LEU A 47 -2.05 -1.14 4.79
N ASN A 48 -3.23 -0.98 5.40
CA ASN A 48 -3.36 -0.71 6.82
C ASN A 48 -2.83 -1.88 7.67
N ASP A 49 -3.17 -3.12 7.32
CA ASP A 49 -2.70 -4.31 8.04
C ASP A 49 -1.18 -4.47 7.93
N LEU A 50 -0.61 -4.23 6.74
CA LEU A 50 0.84 -4.20 6.53
C LEU A 50 1.52 -3.09 7.34
N SER A 51 0.90 -1.91 7.47
CA SER A 51 1.45 -0.81 8.26
C SER A 51 1.55 -1.10 9.78
N ILE A 52 0.78 -2.09 10.28
CA ILE A 52 0.84 -2.55 11.67
C ILE A 52 1.94 -3.59 11.85
N GLY A 53 2.06 -4.52 10.89
CA GLY A 53 2.98 -5.66 10.97
C GLY A 53 4.42 -5.38 10.53
N TYR A 54 4.66 -4.32 9.75
CA TYR A 54 5.97 -3.98 9.21
C TYR A 54 6.46 -2.61 9.71
N PRO A 55 7.34 -2.57 10.73
CA PRO A 55 7.92 -1.31 11.19
C PRO A 55 8.76 -0.65 10.09
N SER A 56 8.16 0.42 9.55
CA SER A 56 8.66 1.59 8.81
C SER A 56 9.88 1.50 7.89
N GLY A 57 11.06 1.04 8.30
CA GLY A 57 12.27 1.31 7.50
C GLY A 57 12.32 0.66 6.11
N LYS A 58 11.68 -0.50 5.91
CA LYS A 58 11.69 -1.21 4.60
C LYS A 58 10.49 -0.83 3.73
N SER A 59 9.32 -0.70 4.34
CA SER A 59 8.06 -0.38 3.66
C SER A 59 8.03 1.07 3.18
N SER A 60 8.55 2.02 3.98
CA SER A 60 8.61 3.45 3.60
C SER A 60 9.53 3.65 2.38
N GLN A 61 10.71 3.03 2.37
CA GLN A 61 11.65 3.11 1.24
C GLN A 61 11.09 2.51 -0.05
N ILE A 62 10.33 1.41 0.04
CA ILE A 62 9.73 0.76 -1.14
C ILE A 62 8.56 1.60 -1.67
N LEU A 63 7.77 2.22 -0.79
CA LEU A 63 6.66 3.08 -1.17
C LEU A 63 7.17 4.40 -1.78
N GLY A 64 8.10 5.08 -1.11
CA GLY A 64 8.69 6.35 -1.53
C GLY A 64 9.44 6.29 -2.86
N LYS A 65 10.13 5.16 -3.15
CA LYS A 65 10.78 4.95 -4.45
C LYS A 65 9.80 4.88 -5.64
N ARG A 66 8.50 4.78 -5.39
CA ARG A 66 7.46 4.58 -6.41
C ARG A 66 6.43 5.73 -6.42
N GLU A 67 6.73 6.86 -5.77
CA GLU A 67 5.81 7.99 -5.55
C GLU A 67 5.57 8.95 -6.73
N ASP A 68 6.01 8.64 -7.96
CA ASP A 68 5.66 9.44 -9.14
C ASP A 68 4.22 9.17 -9.68
N GLU A 69 3.31 8.64 -8.85
CA GLU A 69 2.02 8.11 -9.32
C GLU A 69 0.80 8.80 -8.68
N HIS A 70 -0.06 9.39 -9.53
CA HIS A 70 -1.27 10.10 -9.12
C HIS A 70 -2.45 9.13 -8.89
N PHE A 71 -2.88 8.94 -7.63
CA PHE A 71 -4.05 8.11 -7.32
C PHE A 71 -5.36 8.88 -7.48
N SER A 72 -6.35 8.28 -8.17
CA SER A 72 -7.62 8.97 -8.47
C SER A 72 -8.43 9.35 -7.24
N PHE A 73 -8.38 8.55 -6.18
CA PHE A 73 -9.10 8.81 -4.91
C PHE A 73 -8.44 9.93 -4.07
N LEU A 74 -7.20 10.33 -4.39
CA LEU A 74 -6.50 11.43 -3.73
C LEU A 74 -6.83 12.80 -4.32
N GLY A 75 -7.59 12.88 -5.42
CA GLY A 75 -7.93 14.15 -6.07
C GLY A 75 -8.65 15.14 -5.14
N ILE A 76 -8.28 16.41 -5.20
CA ILE A 76 -8.91 17.53 -4.47
C ILE A 76 -10.03 18.10 -5.35
N ASN A 77 -11.06 17.31 -5.63
CA ASN A 77 -12.23 17.79 -6.36
C ASN A 77 -13.39 17.99 -5.39
N ASN A 78 -14.14 19.09 -5.51
CA ASN A 78 -15.30 19.45 -4.66
C ASN A 78 -16.47 18.44 -4.73
N GLN A 79 -16.37 17.38 -5.54
CA GLN A 79 -17.33 16.27 -5.66
C GLN A 79 -16.72 14.93 -5.19
N SER A 80 -15.76 14.96 -4.25
CA SER A 80 -15.27 13.73 -3.63
C SER A 80 -16.42 13.01 -2.93
N ASN A 81 -16.75 11.80 -3.37
CA ASN A 81 -17.80 11.00 -2.75
C ASN A 81 -17.36 10.57 -1.34
N LEU A 82 -18.31 10.24 -0.46
CA LEU A 82 -18.01 9.76 0.91
C LEU A 82 -17.04 8.57 0.93
N THR A 83 -17.09 7.74 -0.12
CA THR A 83 -16.17 6.62 -0.34
C THR A 83 -14.73 7.08 -0.54
N ASP A 84 -14.51 8.15 -1.31
CA ASP A 84 -13.17 8.70 -1.57
C ASP A 84 -12.59 9.28 -0.29
N MET A 85 -13.41 9.99 0.50
CA MET A 85 -13.00 10.54 1.79
C MET A 85 -12.58 9.43 2.77
N ARG A 86 -13.35 8.34 2.87
CA ARG A 86 -12.96 7.18 3.70
C ARG A 86 -11.65 6.57 3.22
N CYS A 87 -11.50 6.38 1.92
CA CYS A 87 -10.27 5.84 1.32
C CYS A 87 -9.04 6.72 1.63
N ARG A 88 -9.18 8.04 1.54
CA ARG A 88 -8.14 9.01 1.90
C ARG A 88 -7.74 8.88 3.36
N THR A 89 -8.69 8.83 4.28
CA THR A 89 -8.39 8.67 5.71
C THR A 89 -7.63 7.38 5.99
N THR A 90 -8.05 6.23 5.43
CA THR A 90 -7.33 4.96 5.62
C THR A 90 -5.93 5.02 5.02
N PHE A 91 -5.79 5.56 3.81
CA PHE A 91 -4.50 5.72 3.14
C PHE A 91 -3.52 6.55 3.98
N TYR A 92 -3.93 7.75 4.40
CA TYR A 92 -3.07 8.63 5.20
C TYR A 92 -2.80 8.11 6.60
N THR A 93 -3.72 7.33 7.20
CA THR A 93 -3.48 6.66 8.48
C THR A 93 -2.36 5.61 8.36
N ALA A 94 -2.41 4.78 7.31
CA ALA A 94 -1.38 3.79 7.07
C ALA A 94 -0.04 4.45 6.69
N LEU A 95 -0.08 5.47 5.82
CA LEU A 95 1.11 6.24 5.44
C LEU A 95 1.76 6.92 6.65
N GLY A 96 0.97 7.53 7.54
CA GLY A 96 1.46 8.14 8.77
C GLY A 96 2.20 7.14 9.66
N ARG A 97 1.70 5.91 9.82
CA ARG A 97 2.39 4.85 10.58
C ARG A 97 3.70 4.42 9.93
N LEU A 98 3.71 4.35 8.60
CA LEU A 98 4.91 4.00 7.84
C LEU A 98 5.99 5.09 7.89
N LEU A 99 5.61 6.37 8.03
CA LEU A 99 6.53 7.51 8.07
C LEU A 99 6.95 7.95 9.48
N MET A 100 6.06 7.86 10.47
CA MET A 100 6.32 8.42 11.82
C MET A 100 7.40 7.67 12.62
N VAL A 101 7.76 6.45 12.23
CA VAL A 101 8.80 5.67 12.92
C VAL A 101 10.21 6.09 12.45
N ASP A 102 10.35 6.79 11.32
CA ASP A 102 11.64 7.35 10.88
C ASP A 102 12.00 8.68 11.60
N LEU A 103 11.13 9.19 12.49
CA LEU A 103 11.29 10.46 13.23
C LEU A 103 11.65 10.30 14.72
N GLY A 104 12.01 9.08 15.17
CA GLY A 104 12.34 8.76 16.57
C GLY A 104 13.72 8.16 16.75
#